data_AF-A0A0P9HM52-F1
#
_entry.id   AF-A0A0P9HM52-F1
#
_cell.length_a   1.000
_cell.length_b   1.000
_cell.length_c   1.000
_cell.angle_alpha   90.00
_cell.angle_beta   90.00
_cell.angle_gamma   90.00
#
_symmetry.space_group_name_H-M   'P 1'
#
loop_
_entity.id
_entity.type
_entity.pdbx_description
1 polymer ?
#
loop_
_entity_poly.entity_id
_entity_poly.type
_entity_poly.pdbx_seq_one_letter_code
_entity_poly.pdbx_strand_id
1 'polypeptide(L)' 'QDRLLLVEEIRKAHMEWEVAQRRFDYVVEKEQIDYAIFALEAAEKRFEMLLKQAKNLNISAREASAARSMGVSS' A
#
# COMPACT_ATOMS: atom_id res chain seq x y z
N GLN A 1 -7.77 18.00 -3.22
CA GLN A 1 -6.99 17.20 -4.17
C GLN A 1 -6.07 16.21 -3.43
N ASP A 2 -5.25 16.69 -2.50
CA ASP A 2 -4.21 15.90 -1.82
C ASP A 2 -4.71 14.71 -0.98
N ARG A 3 -5.87 14.85 -0.33
CA ARG A 3 -6.45 13.76 0.49
C ARG A 3 -6.89 12.56 -0.36
N LEU A 4 -7.39 12.79 -1.58
CA LEU A 4 -7.79 11.70 -2.49
C LEU A 4 -6.55 11.00 -3.07
N LEU A 5 -5.52 11.76 -3.41
CA LEU A 5 -4.23 11.21 -3.84
C LEU A 5 -3.61 10.35 -2.74
N LEU A 6 -3.64 10.80 -1.49
CA LEU A 6 -3.15 10.01 -0.36
C LEU A 6 -3.93 8.70 -0.19
N VAL A 7 -5.26 8.71 -0.34
CA VAL A 7 -6.07 7.47 -0.29
C VAL A 7 -5.68 6.51 -1.41
N GLU A 8 -5.44 7.01 -2.61
CA GLU A 8 -5.01 6.18 -3.74
C GLU A 8 -3.58 5.62 -3.55
N GLU A 9 -2.66 6.42 -3.00
CA GLU A 9 -1.31 5.96 -2.67
C GLU A 9 -1.31 4.91 -1.55
N ILE A 10 -2.19 5.04 -0.55
CA ILE A 10 -2.40 4.00 0.47
C ILE A 10 -2.87 2.70 -0.19
N ARG A 11 -3.81 2.78 -1.13
CA ARG A 11 -4.32 1.61 -1.86
C ARG A 11 -3.23 0.94 -2.68
N LYS A 12 -2.43 1.71 -3.42
CA LYS A 12 -1.30 1.18 -4.20
C LYS A 12 -0.26 0.52 -3.30
N ALA A 13 0.14 1.19 -2.22
CA ALA A 13 1.10 0.64 -1.27
C ALA A 13 0.60 -0.67 -0.64
N HIS A 14 -0.70 -0.79 -0.36
CA HIS A 14 -1.29 -2.05 0.11
C HIS A 14 -1.20 -3.16 -0.94
N MET A 15 -1.57 -2.88 -2.20
CA MET A 15 -1.44 -3.86 -3.28
C MET A 15 0.01 -4.29 -3.52
N GLU A 16 0.96 -3.34 -3.48
CA GLU A 16 2.39 -3.62 -3.58
C GLU A 16 2.85 -4.53 -2.44
N TRP A 17 2.38 -4.28 -1.22
CA TRP A 17 2.67 -5.12 -0.06
C TRP A 17 2.11 -6.54 -0.22
N GLU A 18 0.87 -6.69 -0.68
CA GLU A 18 0.28 -8.01 -0.97
C GLU A 18 1.03 -8.76 -2.09
N VAL A 19 1.50 -8.04 -3.11
CA VAL A 19 2.33 -8.61 -4.18
C VAL A 19 3.69 -9.07 -3.64
N ALA A 20 4.33 -8.26 -2.78
CA ALA A 20 5.60 -8.61 -2.16
C ALA A 20 5.47 -9.83 -1.23
N GLN A 21 4.38 -9.92 -0.46
CA GLN A 21 4.06 -11.10 0.36
C GLN A 21 3.95 -12.37 -0.50
N ARG A 22 3.13 -12.33 -1.57
CA ARG A 22 3.04 -13.46 -2.50
C ARG A 22 4.38 -13.83 -3.10
N ARG A 23 5.20 -12.83 -3.50
CA ARG A 23 6.52 -13.10 -4.05
C ARG A 23 7.44 -13.80 -3.05
N PHE A 24 7.40 -13.38 -1.79
CA PHE A 24 8.15 -14.04 -0.72
C PHE A 24 7.70 -15.49 -0.53
N ASP A 25 6.39 -15.76 -0.55
CA ASP A 25 5.84 -17.11 -0.40
C ASP A 25 6.28 -18.09 -1.51
N TYR A 26 6.56 -17.59 -2.72
CA TYR A 26 6.94 -18.42 -3.88
C TYR A 26 8.44 -18.45 -4.19
N VAL A 27 9.26 -17.65 -3.50
CA VAL A 27 10.71 -17.63 -3.74
C VAL A 27 11.35 -18.89 -3.15
N VAL A 28 12.07 -19.63 -4.00
CA VAL A 28 12.79 -20.87 -3.64
C VAL A 28 14.30 -20.73 -3.77
N GLU A 29 14.77 -19.74 -4.52
CA GLU A 29 16.20 -19.47 -4.71
C GLU A 29 16.75 -18.64 -3.56
N LYS A 30 17.83 -19.13 -2.94
CA LYS A 30 18.43 -18.54 -1.74
C LYS A 30 18.83 -17.08 -1.94
N GLU A 31 19.34 -16.73 -3.11
CA GLU A 31 19.76 -15.38 -3.49
C GLU A 31 18.57 -14.42 -3.67
N GLN A 32 17.38 -14.95 -3.96
CA GLN A 32 16.16 -14.15 -4.10
C GLN A 32 15.42 -13.93 -2.78
N ILE A 33 15.68 -14.75 -1.74
CA ILE A 33 15.04 -14.64 -0.42
C ILE A 33 15.36 -13.29 0.20
N ASP A 34 16.64 -12.89 0.23
CA ASP A 34 17.06 -11.63 0.84
C ASP A 34 16.41 -10.43 0.14
N TYR A 35 16.33 -10.48 -1.20
CA TYR A 35 15.65 -9.46 -1.99
C TYR A 35 14.14 -9.43 -1.69
N ALA A 36 13.48 -10.60 -1.58
CA ALA A 36 12.06 -10.69 -1.30
C ALA A 36 11.72 -10.16 0.10
N ILE A 37 12.55 -10.45 1.11
CA ILE A 37 12.42 -9.91 2.48
C ILE A 37 12.56 -8.38 2.44
N PHE A 38 13.62 -7.87 1.80
CA PHE A 38 13.83 -6.43 1.71
C PHE A 38 12.66 -5.71 1.02
N ALA A 39 12.16 -6.26 -0.08
CA ALA A 39 11.03 -5.71 -0.81
C ALA A 39 9.74 -5.74 0.03
N LEU A 40 9.52 -6.82 0.78
CA LEU A 40 8.38 -6.97 1.68
C LEU A 40 8.41 -5.93 2.79
N GLU A 41 9.53 -5.79 3.51
CA GLU A 41 9.69 -4.80 4.57
C GLU A 41 9.55 -3.37 4.07
N ALA A 42 10.09 -3.07 2.88
CA ALA A 42 10.00 -1.74 2.28
C ALA A 42 8.55 -1.39 1.93
N ALA A 43 7.79 -2.33 1.37
CA ALA A 43 6.38 -2.14 1.05
C ALA A 43 5.52 -1.96 2.31
N GLU A 44 5.76 -2.76 3.35
CA GLU A 44 5.09 -2.64 4.65
C GLU A 44 5.34 -1.26 5.29
N LYS A 45 6.61 -0.86 5.41
CA LYS A 45 7.00 0.44 5.97
C LYS A 45 6.36 1.60 5.21
N ARG A 46 6.33 1.54 3.87
CA ARG A 46 5.66 2.54 3.03
C ARG A 46 4.17 2.62 3.35
N PHE A 47 3.49 1.47 3.41
CA PHE A 47 2.07 1.41 3.72
C PHE A 47 1.76 2.01 5.10
N GLU A 48 2.51 1.62 6.14
CA GLU A 48 2.37 2.17 7.49
C GLU A 48 2.56 3.69 7.55
N MET A 49 3.58 4.21 6.85
CA MET A 49 3.85 5.65 6.81
C MET A 49 2.66 6.42 6.22
N LEU A 50 2.06 5.90 5.14
CA LEU A 50 0.90 6.54 4.52
C LEU A 50 -0.36 6.44 5.41
N LEU A 51 -0.55 5.33 6.12
CA LEU A 51 -1.63 5.21 7.12
C LEU A 51 -1.46 6.22 8.27
N LYS A 52 -0.24 6.42 8.77
CA LYS A 52 0.07 7.44 9.78
C LYS A 52 -0.24 8.85 9.26
N GLN A 53 0.09 9.16 8.01
CA GLN A 53 -0.25 10.43 7.38
C GLN A 53 -1.78 10.63 7.28
N ALA A 54 -2.52 9.61 6.84
CA ALA A 54 -3.98 9.69 6.77
C ALA A 54 -4.63 9.89 8.13
N LYS A 55 -4.12 9.23 9.17
CA LYS A 55 -4.57 9.42 10.56
C LYS A 55 -4.35 10.86 11.03
N ASN A 56 -3.18 11.43 10.75
CA ASN A 56 -2.85 12.82 11.11
C ASN A 56 -3.75 13.83 10.40
N LEU A 57 -4.22 13.50 9.19
CA LEU A 57 -5.16 14.32 8.40
C LEU A 57 -6.63 14.01 8.68
N ASN A 58 -6.93 13.19 9.70
CA ASN A 58 -8.28 12.74 10.07
C ASN A 58 -9.10 12.23 8.87
N ILE A 59 -8.45 11.53 7.93
CA ILE A 59 -9.16 10.91 6.80
C ILE A 59 -9.94 9.72 7.33
N SER A 60 -11.27 9.82 7.26
CA SER A 60 -12.18 8.78 7.70
C SER A 60 -12.31 7.65 6.66
N ALA A 61 -12.72 6.47 7.12
CA ALA A 61 -13.07 5.36 6.23
C ALA A 61 -14.16 5.74 5.21
N ARG A 62 -15.05 6.68 5.55
CA ARG A 62 -16.11 7.17 4.66
C ARG A 62 -15.53 8.01 3.51
N GLU A 63 -14.55 8.87 3.78
CA GLU A 63 -13.85 9.64 2.76
C GLU A 63 -13.00 8.74 1.86
N ALA A 64 -12.31 7.76 2.46
CA ALA A 64 -11.59 6.73 1.71
C ALA A 64 -12.54 5.93 0.81
N SER A 65 -13.78 5.70 1.26
CA SER A 65 -14.82 5.00 0.49
C SER A 65 -15.40 5.84 -0.64
N ALA A 66 -15.65 7.13 -0.40
CA ALA A 66 -16.11 8.06 -1.42
C ALA A 66 -15.09 8.23 -2.56
N ALA A 67 -13.80 8.26 -2.22
CA ALA A 67 -12.71 8.28 -3.20
C ALA A 67 -12.78 7.09 -4.18
N ARG A 68 -13.13 5.88 -3.68
CA ARG A 68 -13.28 4.68 -4.51
C ARG A 68 -14.39 4.82 -5.55
N SER A 69 -15.54 5.36 -5.16
CA SER A 69 -16.69 5.54 -6.07
C SER A 69 -16.46 6.59 -7.16
N MET A 70 -15.59 7.59 -6.91
CA MET A 70 -15.27 8.63 -7.89
C MET A 70 -14.21 8.22 -8.91
N GLY A 71 -13.44 7.16 -8.64
CA GLY A 71 -12.37 6.66 -9.52
C GLY A 71 -12.79 5.59 -10.55
N VAL A 72 -14.07 5.19 -10.59
CA VAL A 72 -14.58 4.16 -11.55
C VAL A 72 -14.99 4.77 -12.91
N SER A 73 -14.76 6.07 -13.10
CA SER A 73 -14.98 6.73 -14.39
C SER A 73 -13.66 6.95 -15.13
N SER A 74 -13.04 5.89 -15.65
CA SER A 74 -12.07 5.92 -16.78
C SER A 74 -11.79 4.51 -17.27
#